data_AF-A0A535Q6W8-F1
#
_entry.id   AF-A0A535Q6W8-F1
#
_cell.length_a   1.000
_cell.length_b   1.000
_cell.length_c   1.000
_cell.angle_alpha   90.00
_cell.angle_beta   90.00
_cell.angle_gamma   90.00
#
_symmetry.space_group_name_H-M   'P 1'
#
loop_
_entity.id
_entity.type
_entity.pdbx_description
1 polymer ?
#
loop_
_entity_poly.entity_id
_entity_poly.type
_entity_poly.pdbx_seq_one_letter_code
_entity_poly.pdbx_strand_id
1 'polypeptide(L)'
;MQRREMTMAFLQRLGDPGYRLHGENPATATLEQARRWVDTYDELIKFKRQLIGLSHEYAERAQPEVARAIRETDVVLLETQASRFELRRDFWKIRVAEMKGGRSRGPD
;
A
#
# COMPACT_ATOMS: atom_id res chain seq x y z
N MET A 1 -24.62 -3.65 -2.49
CA MET A 1 -23.46 -4.00 -3.34
C MET A 1 -23.15 -5.48 -3.14
N GLN A 2 -23.15 -6.30 -4.20
CA GLN A 2 -22.96 -7.75 -4.06
C GLN A 2 -21.47 -8.08 -3.84
N ARG A 3 -21.18 -9.10 -3.02
CA ARG A 3 -19.81 -9.54 -2.64
C ARG A 3 -18.90 -9.80 -3.85
N ARG A 4 -19.46 -10.28 -4.97
CA ARG A 4 -18.73 -10.59 -6.20
C ARG A 4 -18.22 -9.34 -6.94
N GLU A 5 -18.99 -8.25 -6.91
CA GLU A 5 -18.60 -6.96 -7.50
C GLU A 5 -17.40 -6.36 -6.76
N MET A 6 -17.39 -6.49 -5.43
CA MET A 6 -16.28 -6.01 -4.59
C MET A 6 -14.97 -6.75 -4.87
N THR A 7 -15.01 -8.06 -5.11
CA THR A 7 -13.82 -8.85 -5.46
C THR A 7 -13.25 -8.44 -6.81
N MET A 8 -14.09 -8.23 -7.82
CA MET A 8 -13.62 -7.78 -9.13
C MET A 8 -13.03 -6.37 -9.08
N ALA A 9 -13.70 -5.45 -8.37
CA ALA A 9 -13.18 -4.11 -8.14
C ALA A 9 -11.84 -4.14 -7.38
N PHE A 10 -11.69 -5.06 -6.42
CA PHE A 10 -10.44 -5.26 -5.71
C PHE A 10 -9.31 -5.73 -6.64
N LEU A 11 -9.56 -6.74 -7.48
CA LEU A 11 -8.56 -7.25 -8.42
C LEU A 11 -8.14 -6.19 -9.45
N GLN A 12 -9.08 -5.38 -9.93
CA GLN A 12 -8.77 -4.25 -10.82
C GLN A 12 -7.84 -3.23 -10.14
N ARG A 13 -8.11 -2.86 -8.89
CA ARG A 13 -7.29 -1.91 -8.12
C ARG A 13 -5.90 -2.47 -7.80
N LEU A 14 -5.80 -3.78 -7.60
CA LEU A 14 -4.53 -4.47 -7.37
C LEU A 14 -3.62 -4.36 -8.60
N GLY A 15 -4.19 -4.54 -9.79
CA GLY A 15 -3.48 -4.43 -11.06
C GLY A 15 -3.28 -3.02 -11.59
N ASP A 16 -3.81 -1.99 -10.92
CA ASP A 16 -3.70 -0.59 -11.34
C ASP A 16 -2.61 0.14 -10.53
N PRO A 17 -1.45 0.46 -11.15
CA PRO A 17 -0.38 1.23 -10.51
C PRO A 17 -0.82 2.67 -10.18
N GLY A 18 -1.81 3.19 -10.89
CA GLY A 18 -2.37 4.54 -10.73
C GLY A 18 -3.46 4.63 -9.67
N TYR A 19 -3.94 3.49 -9.14
CA TYR A 19 -4.99 3.50 -8.13
C TYR A 19 -4.56 4.31 -6.90
N ARG A 20 -5.53 4.97 -6.27
CA ARG A 20 -5.31 5.87 -5.14
C ARG A 20 -6.29 5.54 -4.03
N LEU A 21 -5.89 5.82 -2.79
CA LEU A 21 -6.83 5.72 -1.69
C LEU A 21 -7.91 6.79 -1.82
N HIS A 22 -9.08 6.52 -1.25
CA HIS A 22 -10.17 7.48 -1.30
C HIS A 22 -9.75 8.80 -0.62
N GLY A 23 -10.02 9.92 -1.30
CA GLY A 23 -9.63 11.26 -0.83
C GLY A 23 -8.18 11.66 -1.14
N GLU A 24 -7.39 10.77 -1.74
CA GLU A 24 -6.01 11.05 -2.10
C GLU A 24 -5.92 11.85 -3.42
N ASN A 25 -5.47 13.10 -3.32
CA ASN A 25 -5.26 13.97 -4.49
C ASN A 25 -3.87 14.63 -4.48
N PRO A 26 -2.90 14.11 -5.27
CA PRO A 26 -1.54 14.68 -5.34
C PRO A 26 -1.42 16.06 -5.98
N ALA A 27 -2.44 16.49 -6.74
CA ALA A 27 -2.40 17.77 -7.44
C ALA A 27 -2.70 18.94 -6.50
N THR A 28 -3.51 18.72 -5.47
CA THR A 28 -3.99 19.77 -4.56
C THR A 28 -3.52 19.59 -3.12
N ALA A 29 -2.70 18.56 -2.85
CA ALA A 29 -2.25 18.25 -1.50
C ALA A 29 -1.33 19.34 -0.92
N THR A 30 -1.65 19.78 0.29
CA THR A 30 -0.75 20.58 1.12
C THR A 30 0.41 19.73 1.65
N LEU A 31 1.47 20.37 2.14
CA LEU A 31 2.59 19.66 2.78
C LEU A 31 2.14 18.77 3.95
N GLU A 32 1.17 19.23 4.73
CA GLU A 32 0.61 18.47 5.85
C GLU A 32 -0.16 17.25 5.36
N GLN A 33 -1.00 17.41 4.32
CA GLN A 33 -1.68 16.29 3.69
C GLN A 33 -0.71 15.28 3.09
N ALA A 34 0.37 15.74 2.44
CA ALA A 34 1.41 14.88 1.90
C ALA A 34 2.09 14.03 2.98
N ARG A 35 2.40 14.63 4.15
CA ARG A 35 2.93 13.90 5.31
C ARG A 35 1.94 12.87 5.83
N ARG A 36 0.67 13.26 6.00
CA ARG A 36 -0.39 12.32 6.43
C ARG A 36 -0.54 11.12 5.50
N TRP A 37 -0.37 11.31 4.20
CA TRP A 37 -0.38 10.19 3.26
C TRP A 37 0.84 9.27 3.40
N VAL A 38 2.04 9.81 3.69
CA VAL A 38 3.20 8.97 4.05
C VAL A 38 2.85 8.08 5.25
N ASP A 39 2.34 8.67 6.32
CA ASP A 39 2.00 7.95 7.55
C ASP A 39 0.89 6.91 7.31
N THR A 40 -0.11 7.25 6.50
CA THR A 40 -1.21 6.35 6.12
C THR A 40 -0.68 5.12 5.38
N TYR A 41 0.22 5.30 4.41
CA TYR A 41 0.81 4.17 3.69
C TYR A 41 1.76 3.36 4.58
N ASP A 42 2.53 3.99 5.47
CA ASP A 42 3.37 3.26 6.42
C ASP A 42 2.54 2.35 7.34
N GLU A 43 1.38 2.81 7.81
CA GLU A 43 0.47 1.98 8.63
C GLU A 43 -0.12 0.81 7.82
N LEU A 44 -0.51 1.05 6.57
CA LEU A 44 -1.00 -0.02 5.69
C LEU A 44 0.08 -1.07 5.39
N ILE A 45 1.32 -0.64 5.15
CA ILE A 45 2.45 -1.54 4.91
C ILE A 45 2.72 -2.37 6.16
N LYS A 46 2.75 -1.75 7.34
CA LYS A 46 2.93 -2.44 8.62
C LYS A 46 1.85 -3.50 8.83
N PHE A 47 0.59 -3.16 8.60
CA PHE A 47 -0.52 -4.12 8.67
C PHE A 47 -0.31 -5.29 7.71
N LYS A 48 0.08 -5.05 6.45
CA LYS A 48 0.33 -6.13 5.49
C LYS A 48 1.48 -7.04 5.91
N ARG A 49 2.57 -6.48 6.42
CA ARG A 49 3.72 -7.26 6.91
C ARG A 49 3.37 -8.12 8.11
N GLN A 50 2.52 -7.64 9.02
CA GLN A 50 2.01 -8.44 10.13
C GLN A 50 1.18 -9.64 9.64
N LEU A 51 0.31 -9.43 8.65
CA LEU A 51 -0.45 -10.51 8.04
C LEU A 51 0.45 -11.53 7.34
N ILE A 52 1.48 -11.08 6.62
CA ILE A 52 2.45 -11.97 5.97
C ILE A 52 3.16 -12.84 7.01
N GLY A 53 3.62 -12.24 8.11
CA GLY A 53 4.23 -12.97 9.22
C GLY A 53 3.31 -14.04 9.79
N LEU A 54 2.04 -13.68 10.08
CA LEU A 54 1.04 -14.62 10.57
C LEU A 54 0.76 -15.76 9.58
N SER A 55 0.68 -15.45 8.27
CA SER A 55 0.49 -16.45 7.23
C SER A 55 1.65 -17.46 7.19
N HIS A 56 2.89 -16.99 7.35
CA HIS A 56 4.05 -17.87 7.44
C HIS A 56 4.01 -18.77 8.68
N GLU A 57 3.77 -18.19 9.87
CA GLU A 57 3.68 -18.95 11.12
C GLU A 57 2.61 -20.06 11.05
N TYR A 58 1.47 -19.77 10.43
CA TYR A 58 0.43 -20.77 10.23
C TYR A 58 0.84 -21.84 9.22
N ALA A 59 1.43 -21.44 8.09
CA ALA A 59 1.89 -22.37 7.05
C ALA A 59 2.96 -23.34 7.56
N GLU A 60 3.78 -22.95 8.55
CA GLU A 60 4.78 -23.84 9.17
C GLU A 60 4.15 -25.00 9.96
N ARG A 61 2.95 -24.80 10.51
CA ARG A 61 2.25 -25.78 11.36
C ARG A 61 1.16 -26.54 10.61
N ALA A 62 0.85 -26.12 9.39
CA ALA A 62 -0.20 -26.68 8.56
C ALA A 62 0.25 -27.95 7.83
N GLN A 63 -0.71 -28.73 7.35
CA GLN A 63 -0.43 -29.84 6.44
C GLN A 63 0.16 -29.31 5.13
N PRO A 64 1.00 -30.09 4.41
CA PRO A 64 1.74 -29.61 3.23
C PRO A 64 0.89 -28.92 2.16
N GLU A 65 -0.29 -29.48 1.83
CA GLU A 65 -1.20 -28.91 0.83
C GLU A 65 -1.76 -27.54 1.25
N VAL A 66 -2.08 -27.39 2.54
CA VAL A 66 -2.58 -26.12 3.11
C VAL A 66 -1.47 -25.09 3.17
N ALA A 67 -0.28 -25.48 3.61
CA ALA A 67 0.90 -24.62 3.65
C ALA A 67 1.26 -24.09 2.25
N ARG A 68 1.15 -24.95 1.23
CA ARG A 68 1.37 -24.59 -0.17
C ARG A 68 0.36 -23.54 -0.63
N ALA A 69 -0.94 -23.78 -0.41
CA ALA A 69 -1.98 -22.83 -0.79
C ALA A 69 -1.74 -21.44 -0.18
N ILE A 70 -1.46 -21.37 1.13
CA ILE A 70 -1.20 -20.11 1.83
C ILE A 70 -0.01 -19.36 1.21
N ARG A 71 1.08 -20.07 0.91
CA ARG A 71 2.29 -19.45 0.35
C ARG A 71 2.06 -18.97 -1.09
N GLU A 72 1.39 -19.78 -1.92
CA GLU A 72 1.23 -19.49 -3.34
C GLU A 72 0.10 -18.47 -3.63
N THR A 73 -0.89 -18.33 -2.74
CA THR A 73 -2.00 -17.39 -2.95
C THR A 73 -2.01 -16.24 -1.96
N ASP A 74 -2.08 -16.53 -0.66
CA ASP A 74 -2.33 -15.51 0.36
C ASP A 74 -1.09 -14.62 0.56
N VAL A 75 0.10 -15.22 0.70
CA VAL A 75 1.36 -14.47 0.85
C VAL A 75 1.62 -13.63 -0.40
N VAL A 76 1.53 -14.23 -1.60
CA VAL A 76 1.74 -13.52 -2.87
C VAL A 76 0.79 -12.33 -3.02
N LEU A 77 -0.48 -12.49 -2.65
CA LEU A 77 -1.45 -11.40 -2.68
C LEU A 77 -1.06 -10.26 -1.71
N LEU A 78 -0.70 -10.60 -0.48
CA LEU A 78 -0.32 -9.63 0.55
C LEU A 78 0.96 -8.88 0.17
N GLU A 79 1.96 -9.57 -0.38
CA GLU A 79 3.21 -8.98 -0.86
C GLU A 79 2.97 -8.03 -2.04
N THR A 80 2.09 -8.41 -2.97
CA THR A 80 1.69 -7.55 -4.10
C THR A 80 1.05 -6.25 -3.59
N GLN A 81 0.17 -6.35 -2.59
CA GLN A 81 -0.43 -5.17 -1.96
C GLN A 81 0.61 -4.31 -1.23
N ALA A 82 1.52 -4.93 -0.47
CA ALA A 82 2.56 -4.23 0.28
C ALA A 82 3.50 -3.46 -0.66
N SER A 83 4.00 -4.11 -1.70
CA SER A 83 4.87 -3.51 -2.72
C SER A 83 4.23 -2.29 -3.37
N ARG A 84 2.93 -2.38 -3.70
CA ARG A 84 2.18 -1.27 -4.26
C ARG A 84 2.07 -0.10 -3.27
N PHE A 85 1.82 -0.37 -2.00
CA PHE A 85 1.78 0.68 -0.97
C PHE A 85 3.15 1.31 -0.73
N GLU A 86 4.23 0.53 -0.81
CA GLU A 86 5.61 1.04 -0.71
C GLU A 86 5.92 2.03 -1.83
N LEU A 87 5.65 1.67 -3.08
CA LEU A 87 5.80 2.59 -4.23
C LEU A 87 5.03 3.89 -4.01
N ARG A 88 3.82 3.79 -3.46
CA ARG A 88 2.95 4.95 -3.25
C ARG A 88 3.39 5.82 -2.08
N ARG A 89 3.88 5.22 -1.01
CA ARG A 89 4.54 5.94 0.09
C ARG A 89 5.76 6.69 -0.40
N ASP A 90 6.59 6.05 -1.23
CA ASP A 90 7.83 6.62 -1.70
C ASP A 90 7.56 7.82 -2.63
N PHE A 91 6.51 7.74 -3.45
CA PHE A 91 5.96 8.90 -4.15
C PHE A 91 5.67 10.06 -3.19
N TRP A 92 4.94 9.83 -2.09
CA TRP A 92 4.64 10.89 -1.14
C TRP A 92 5.87 11.42 -0.39
N LYS A 93 6.85 10.56 -0.07
CA LYS A 93 8.13 10.99 0.53
C LYS A 93 8.89 11.94 -0.40
N ILE A 94 8.95 11.62 -1.69
CA ILE A 94 9.55 12.48 -2.72
C ILE A 94 8.80 13.81 -2.79
N ARG A 95 7.46 13.79 -2.86
CA ARG A 95 6.63 15.02 -2.91
C ARG A 95 6.82 15.90 -1.67
N VAL A 96 6.92 15.31 -0.48
CA VAL A 96 7.21 16.06 0.76
C VAL A 96 8.58 16.73 0.69
N ALA A 97 9.59 16.05 0.16
CA ALA A 97 10.94 16.61 -0.02
C ALA A 97 10.94 17.77 -1.02
N GLU A 98 10.27 17.62 -2.18
CA GLU A 98 10.09 18.68 -3.19
C GLU A 98 9.41 19.92 -2.61
N MET A 99 8.32 19.74 -1.86
CA MET A 99 7.57 20.85 -1.25
C MET A 99 8.38 21.58 -0.17
N LYS A 100 9.25 20.87 0.56
CA LYS A 100 10.18 21.49 1.52
C LYS A 100 11.29 22.26 0.80
N GLY A 101 11.88 21.69 -0.25
CA GLY A 101 12.94 22.31 -1.04
C GLY A 101 12.45 23.52 -1.85
N GLY A 102 11.23 23.47 -2.38
CA GLY A 102 10.62 24.57 -3.13
C GLY A 102 10.24 25.78 -2.28
N ARG A 103 10.01 25.60 -0.96
CA ARG A 103 9.80 26.73 -0.03
C ARG A 103 11.08 27.50 0.30
N SER A 104 12.25 26.89 0.11
CA SER A 104 13.54 27.56 0.37
C SER A 104 14.05 28.41 -0.80
N ARG A 105 13.34 28.45 -1.94
CA ARG A 105 13.61 29.31 -3.10
C ARG A 105 12.41 30.24 -3.36
N GLY A 106 12.20 31.22 -2.48
CA GLY A 106 11.38 32.43 -2.73
C GLY A 106 12.29 33.66 -2.71
N PRO A 107 11.99 34.72 -3.49
CA PRO A 107 12.99 35.57 -4.14
C PRO A 107 13.56 36.66 -3.21
N ASP A 108 14.82 37.05 -3.45
CA ASP A 108 15.34 38.39 -3.15
C ASP A 108 14.73 39.42 -4.12
#